data_AF-A0A8J8B1W9-F1
#
_entry.id   AF-A0A8J8B1W9-F1
#
_cell.length_a   1.000
_cell.length_b   1.000
_cell.length_c   1.000
_cell.angle_alpha   90.00
_cell.angle_beta   90.00
_cell.angle_gamma   90.00
#
_symmetry.space_group_name_H-M   'P 1'
#
loop_
_entity.id
_entity.type
_entity.pdbx_description
1 polymer ?
#
loop_
_entity_poly.entity_id
_entity_poly.type
_entity_poly.pdbx_seq_one_letter_code
_entity_poly.pdbx_strand_id
1 'polypeptide(L)'
;MGKFNFYYDESEHSRKINHKTITAENYSDSFIAVIVGWLSENQASLYERYGAFEEKYQHRQSDGELKSNTIKQSKLKSGFASLNNDNLSLLEDFLGLFDERIFVYYAVISKIEYIIRQLFEDYENTFFVDMDAMKYSITKALVLYQPSDIMAGLYENTGELIALLKSFFSAQIEKDKANETLKQMEIEQFSQILMILDDISTIRTIDWNYDISFVGFKKYLAEKAIHTYSLTIDKEGEKGNTVKAAERVGLFPVTEADSLTSCGIRMADLLAGVISKLLKALRSTLRYTSPEEQVNKKILDKSWFVLNERQLALYKKMYQVAVELNKAWYKSYAGTYSDDFIVFIALLRFMNHFESAEEIKKDLEMQGEYFNAYTCESLADYFERMRNKLPIDPVVDTTKDYFYNQRGAKVYFDTSRQPMLVIKSGLQICNVLSVGFSKEMIPMITVTEETEAKCYRIPTELTEWAMTLVGFANLGENLFPSKIMFSKTEEGYFADIL
;
A
#
# COMPACT_ATOMS: atom_id res chain seq x y z
N MET A 1 29.15 -4.28 4.57
CA MET A 1 27.82 -4.85 4.86
C MET A 1 27.84 -6.33 4.54
N GLY A 2 27.25 -7.17 5.39
CA GLY A 2 27.16 -8.61 5.16
C GLY A 2 26.17 -8.95 4.03
N LYS A 3 26.25 -10.18 3.51
CA LYS A 3 25.27 -10.71 2.57
C LYS A 3 23.95 -11.00 3.30
N PHE A 4 22.83 -10.67 2.67
CA PHE A 4 21.49 -11.02 3.15
C PHE A 4 20.92 -12.21 2.39
N ASN A 5 20.14 -13.06 3.07
CA ASN A 5 19.36 -14.13 2.46
C ASN A 5 17.87 -13.80 2.65
N PHE A 6 17.14 -13.67 1.54
CA PHE A 6 15.70 -13.42 1.51
C PHE A 6 14.95 -14.61 0.93
N TYR A 7 13.72 -14.80 1.40
CA TYR A 7 12.85 -15.91 1.08
C TYR A 7 11.44 -15.37 0.81
N TYR A 8 10.84 -15.80 -0.28
CA TYR A 8 9.54 -15.35 -0.76
C TYR A 8 8.53 -16.49 -0.73
N ASP A 9 7.32 -16.16 -0.28
CA ASP A 9 6.12 -16.95 -0.58
C ASP A 9 4.89 -16.03 -0.70
N GLU A 10 3.78 -16.57 -1.20
CA GLU A 10 2.56 -15.84 -1.52
C GLU A 10 1.29 -16.56 -1.06
N SER A 11 0.17 -15.83 -1.03
CA SER A 11 -1.14 -16.34 -0.69
C SER A 11 -2.23 -15.72 -1.55
N GLU A 12 -3.32 -16.46 -1.74
CA GLU A 12 -4.47 -16.06 -2.56
C GLU A 12 -4.12 -15.77 -4.03
N HIS A 13 -3.13 -16.50 -4.56
CA HIS A 13 -2.69 -16.39 -5.95
C HIS A 13 -3.80 -16.79 -6.93
N SER A 14 -3.78 -16.18 -8.10
CA SER A 14 -4.69 -16.50 -9.19
C SER A 14 -3.93 -16.30 -10.49
N ARG A 15 -3.61 -17.38 -11.20
CA ARG A 15 -2.77 -17.32 -12.41
C ARG A 15 -3.42 -16.50 -13.54
N LYS A 16 -4.76 -16.49 -13.58
CA LYS A 16 -5.57 -15.74 -14.53
C LYS A 16 -6.68 -15.02 -13.79
N ILE A 17 -6.91 -13.76 -14.08
CA ILE A 17 -7.99 -12.93 -13.54
C ILE A 17 -9.06 -12.85 -14.61
N ASN A 18 -9.92 -13.87 -14.69
CA ASN A 18 -11.05 -13.94 -15.62
C ASN A 18 -12.37 -14.09 -14.86
N HIS A 19 -13.50 -14.01 -15.56
CA HIS A 19 -14.83 -14.14 -14.97
C HIS A 19 -14.97 -15.36 -14.05
N LYS A 20 -14.53 -16.55 -14.51
CA LYS A 20 -14.57 -17.78 -13.70
C LYS A 20 -13.79 -17.66 -12.40
N THR A 21 -12.69 -16.93 -12.40
CA THR A 21 -11.82 -16.77 -11.22
C THR A 21 -12.43 -15.80 -10.24
N ILE A 22 -12.86 -14.62 -10.69
CA ILE A 22 -13.38 -13.55 -9.82
C ILE A 22 -14.76 -13.87 -9.22
N THR A 23 -15.47 -14.87 -9.77
CA THR A 23 -16.77 -15.35 -9.27
C THR A 23 -16.68 -16.67 -8.50
N ALA A 24 -15.48 -17.24 -8.35
CA ALA A 24 -15.31 -18.48 -7.59
C ALA A 24 -15.62 -18.27 -6.11
N GLU A 25 -16.23 -19.26 -5.45
CA GLU A 25 -16.61 -19.19 -4.04
C GLU A 25 -15.41 -18.93 -3.11
N ASN A 26 -14.24 -19.44 -3.46
CA ASN A 26 -13.00 -19.27 -2.71
C ASN A 26 -12.16 -18.07 -3.16
N TYR A 27 -12.68 -17.21 -4.04
CA TYR A 27 -11.96 -16.04 -4.53
C TYR A 27 -11.75 -15.00 -3.42
N SER A 28 -10.50 -14.60 -3.24
CA SER A 28 -10.10 -13.36 -2.56
C SER A 28 -9.64 -12.36 -3.60
N ASP A 29 -9.91 -11.06 -3.43
CA ASP A 29 -9.39 -10.02 -4.33
C ASP A 29 -7.94 -9.67 -4.04
N SER A 30 -7.59 -9.61 -2.76
CA SER A 30 -6.24 -9.32 -2.29
C SER A 30 -5.33 -10.52 -2.58
N PHE A 31 -4.34 -10.31 -3.45
CA PHE A 31 -3.14 -11.13 -3.57
C PHE A 31 -2.10 -10.66 -2.55
N ILE A 32 -1.44 -11.59 -1.86
CA ILE A 32 -0.47 -11.27 -0.81
C ILE A 32 0.86 -11.95 -1.13
N ALA A 33 1.95 -11.19 -1.11
CA ALA A 33 3.31 -11.73 -1.13
C ALA A 33 4.05 -11.31 0.14
N VAL A 34 4.83 -12.20 0.71
CA VAL A 34 5.67 -11.93 1.88
C VAL A 34 7.11 -12.31 1.55
N ILE A 35 8.03 -11.44 1.93
CA ILE A 35 9.46 -11.70 1.88
C ILE A 35 10.03 -11.56 3.28
N VAL A 36 10.63 -12.64 3.79
CA VAL A 36 11.41 -12.63 5.03
C VAL A 36 12.89 -12.75 4.71
N GLY A 37 13.77 -12.15 5.52
CA GLY A 37 15.20 -12.34 5.33
C GLY A 37 16.06 -11.91 6.49
N TRP A 38 17.34 -12.19 6.40
CA TRP A 38 18.31 -11.92 7.46
C TRP A 38 19.72 -11.89 6.90
N LEU A 39 20.67 -11.37 7.69
CA LEU A 39 22.10 -11.49 7.41
C LEU A 39 22.52 -12.97 7.41
N SER A 40 23.32 -13.39 6.42
CA SER A 40 23.73 -14.79 6.25
C SER A 40 24.41 -15.38 7.50
N GLU A 41 25.11 -14.55 8.29
CA GLU A 41 25.76 -14.97 9.55
C GLU A 41 24.76 -15.39 10.65
N ASN A 42 23.53 -14.86 10.61
CA ASN A 42 22.48 -15.21 11.57
C ASN A 42 21.76 -16.52 11.21
N GLN A 43 21.95 -17.03 10.00
CA GLN A 43 21.13 -18.11 9.43
C GLN A 43 21.14 -19.38 10.29
N ALA A 44 22.31 -19.82 10.75
CA ALA A 44 22.41 -21.05 11.54
C ALA A 44 21.55 -20.99 12.81
N SER A 45 21.67 -19.90 13.57
CA SER A 45 20.89 -19.69 14.81
C SER A 45 19.39 -19.53 14.56
N LEU A 46 18.99 -18.88 13.45
CA LEU A 46 17.59 -18.70 13.10
C LEU A 46 16.97 -20.02 12.62
N TYR A 47 17.73 -20.84 11.90
CA TYR A 47 17.31 -22.16 11.47
C TYR A 47 17.13 -23.12 12.65
N GLU A 48 18.02 -23.08 13.63
CA GLU A 48 17.88 -23.85 14.88
C GLU A 48 16.60 -23.45 15.63
N ARG A 49 16.36 -22.14 15.81
CA ARG A 49 15.14 -21.63 16.45
C ARG A 49 13.87 -22.03 15.71
N TYR A 50 13.87 -21.93 14.38
CA TYR A 50 12.73 -22.32 13.55
C TYR A 50 12.50 -23.83 13.60
N GLY A 51 13.58 -24.62 13.56
CA GLY A 51 13.52 -26.09 13.68
C GLY A 51 12.88 -26.53 15.00
N ALA A 52 13.26 -25.90 16.12
CA ALA A 52 12.65 -26.18 17.43
C ALA A 52 11.16 -25.82 17.46
N PHE A 53 10.76 -24.74 16.78
CA PHE A 53 9.35 -24.37 16.61
C PHE A 53 8.60 -25.44 15.80
N GLU A 54 9.14 -25.88 14.66
CA GLU A 54 8.49 -26.90 13.83
C GLU A 54 8.42 -28.26 14.53
N GLU A 55 9.45 -28.66 15.28
CA GLU A 55 9.46 -29.88 16.08
C GLU A 55 8.34 -29.88 17.13
N LYS A 56 8.15 -28.75 17.83
CA LYS A 56 7.04 -28.58 18.79
C LYS A 56 5.66 -28.78 18.13
N TYR A 57 5.52 -28.40 16.87
CA TYR A 57 4.27 -28.47 16.11
C TYR A 57 4.28 -29.57 15.03
N GLN A 58 5.14 -30.58 15.15
CA GLN A 58 5.29 -31.64 14.13
C GLN A 58 3.97 -32.35 13.82
N HIS A 59 3.11 -32.54 14.83
CA HIS A 59 1.78 -33.16 14.69
C HIS A 59 0.83 -32.39 13.76
N ARG A 60 1.15 -31.14 13.41
CA ARG A 60 0.36 -30.26 12.53
C ARG A 60 0.88 -30.22 11.10
N GLN A 61 2.01 -30.87 10.82
CA GLN A 61 2.60 -30.89 9.49
C GLN A 61 1.71 -31.66 8.51
N SER A 62 1.67 -31.19 7.26
CA SER A 62 1.14 -31.94 6.13
C SER A 62 2.30 -32.19 5.18
N ASP A 63 2.47 -33.45 4.75
CA ASP A 63 3.53 -33.83 3.79
C ASP A 63 4.95 -33.43 4.23
N GLY A 64 5.19 -33.39 5.55
CA GLY A 64 6.48 -33.07 6.15
C GLY A 64 6.71 -31.57 6.41
N GLU A 65 5.72 -30.71 6.16
CA GLU A 65 5.86 -29.26 6.29
C GLU A 65 4.81 -28.63 7.22
N LEU A 66 5.23 -27.65 8.01
CA LEU A 66 4.32 -26.80 8.76
C LEU A 66 3.96 -25.56 7.93
N LYS A 67 2.84 -25.64 7.21
CA LYS A 67 2.34 -24.59 6.32
C LYS A 67 1.13 -23.87 6.87
N SER A 68 0.81 -22.73 6.27
CA SER A 68 -0.29 -21.83 6.66
C SER A 68 -1.68 -22.47 6.56
N ASN A 69 -1.82 -23.56 5.81
CA ASN A 69 -3.03 -24.38 5.71
C ASN A 69 -3.40 -25.10 7.02
N THR A 70 -2.44 -25.24 7.96
CA THR A 70 -2.68 -25.81 9.29
C THR A 70 -3.69 -24.98 10.11
N ILE A 71 -3.81 -23.69 9.81
CA ILE A 71 -4.81 -22.79 10.40
C ILE A 71 -5.94 -22.61 9.38
N LYS A 72 -7.10 -23.23 9.64
CA LYS A 72 -8.30 -23.07 8.79
C LYS A 72 -8.88 -21.65 8.90
N GLN A 73 -9.44 -21.12 7.81
CA GLN A 73 -10.10 -19.80 7.77
C GLN A 73 -11.14 -19.61 8.88
N SER A 74 -11.92 -20.65 9.19
CA SER A 74 -12.96 -20.60 10.24
C SER A 74 -12.43 -20.36 11.65
N LYS A 75 -11.11 -20.54 11.88
CA LYS A 75 -10.44 -20.28 13.17
C LYS A 75 -10.05 -18.81 13.36
N LEU A 76 -10.23 -17.98 12.34
CA LEU A 76 -9.93 -16.55 12.33
C LEU A 76 -11.15 -15.69 11.97
N LYS A 77 -12.38 -16.23 12.10
CA LYS A 77 -13.64 -15.56 11.70
C LYS A 77 -13.85 -14.19 12.36
N SER A 78 -13.33 -13.99 13.57
CA SER A 78 -13.34 -12.70 14.29
C SER A 78 -11.90 -12.29 14.63
N GLY A 79 -10.99 -12.50 13.67
CA GLY A 79 -9.55 -12.36 13.88
C GLY A 79 -9.03 -13.26 15.00
N PHE A 80 -8.06 -12.75 15.77
CA PHE A 80 -7.45 -13.51 16.88
C PHE A 80 -8.39 -13.76 18.06
N ALA A 81 -9.50 -13.02 18.17
CA ALA A 81 -10.55 -13.25 19.17
C ALA A 81 -11.20 -14.64 19.03
N SER A 82 -11.19 -15.20 17.81
CA SER A 82 -11.80 -16.51 17.52
C SER A 82 -10.85 -17.71 17.65
N LEU A 83 -9.57 -17.48 17.99
CA LEU A 83 -8.58 -18.55 18.14
C LEU A 83 -8.88 -19.44 19.36
N ASN A 84 -8.72 -20.74 19.19
CA ASN A 84 -8.64 -21.67 20.32
C ASN A 84 -7.22 -21.68 20.91
N ASN A 85 -7.06 -22.24 22.11
CA ASN A 85 -5.78 -22.29 22.82
C ASN A 85 -4.64 -22.91 21.99
N ASP A 86 -4.95 -23.91 21.19
CA ASP A 86 -3.99 -24.64 20.38
C ASP A 86 -3.45 -23.75 19.24
N ASN A 87 -4.31 -23.11 18.44
CA ASN A 87 -3.88 -22.17 17.39
C ASN A 87 -3.28 -20.88 17.95
N LEU A 88 -3.76 -20.43 19.11
CA LEU A 88 -3.19 -19.28 19.81
C LEU A 88 -1.73 -19.56 20.19
N SER A 89 -1.44 -20.74 20.75
CA SER A 89 -0.07 -21.11 21.13
C SER A 89 0.84 -21.21 19.90
N LEU A 90 0.34 -21.82 18.80
CA LEU A 90 1.09 -21.88 17.54
C LEU A 90 1.49 -20.49 17.04
N LEU A 91 0.54 -19.55 17.02
CA LEU A 91 0.80 -18.20 16.53
C LEU A 91 1.65 -17.36 17.50
N GLU A 92 1.51 -17.55 18.81
CA GLU A 92 2.34 -16.89 19.83
C GLU A 92 3.82 -17.26 19.68
N ASP A 93 4.09 -18.54 19.45
CA ASP A 93 5.44 -19.06 19.22
C ASP A 93 5.97 -18.62 17.86
N PHE A 94 5.15 -18.73 16.80
CA PHE A 94 5.52 -18.32 15.45
C PHE A 94 5.89 -16.84 15.38
N LEU A 95 5.00 -15.95 15.86
CA LEU A 95 5.28 -14.52 15.90
C LEU A 95 6.41 -14.17 16.88
N GLY A 96 6.67 -15.02 17.88
CA GLY A 96 7.81 -14.90 18.79
C GLY A 96 9.17 -15.21 18.15
N LEU A 97 9.21 -15.76 16.93
CA LEU A 97 10.45 -15.97 16.19
C LEU A 97 11.01 -14.65 15.64
N PHE A 98 10.15 -13.67 15.35
CA PHE A 98 10.51 -12.41 14.72
C PHE A 98 11.16 -11.45 15.73
N ASP A 99 12.40 -11.10 15.45
CA ASP A 99 13.17 -10.07 16.16
C ASP A 99 13.92 -9.18 15.16
N GLU A 100 14.71 -8.22 15.65
CA GLU A 100 15.40 -7.22 14.82
C GLU A 100 16.34 -7.80 13.76
N ARG A 101 16.70 -9.08 13.85
CA ARG A 101 17.54 -9.78 12.88
C ARG A 101 16.75 -10.26 11.65
N ILE A 102 15.42 -10.33 11.74
CA ILE A 102 14.53 -10.76 10.66
C ILE A 102 13.89 -9.53 10.01
N PHE A 103 14.17 -9.37 8.73
CA PHE A 103 13.60 -8.37 7.84
C PHE A 103 12.29 -8.90 7.27
N VAL A 104 11.26 -8.07 7.23
CA VAL A 104 9.92 -8.46 6.76
C VAL A 104 9.40 -7.40 5.82
N TYR A 105 9.13 -7.82 4.59
CA TYR A 105 8.48 -7.05 3.54
C TYR A 105 7.22 -7.79 3.10
N TYR A 106 6.18 -7.06 2.69
CA TYR A 106 5.03 -7.69 2.07
C TYR A 106 4.34 -6.79 1.04
N ALA A 107 3.72 -7.40 0.04
CA ALA A 107 2.91 -6.72 -0.96
C ALA A 107 1.46 -7.21 -0.90
N VAL A 108 0.50 -6.29 -0.95
CA VAL A 108 -0.94 -6.61 -0.98
C VAL A 108 -1.59 -5.88 -2.15
N ILE A 109 -2.07 -6.64 -3.14
CA ILE A 109 -2.48 -6.11 -4.45
C ILE A 109 -3.89 -6.57 -4.78
N SER A 110 -4.75 -5.65 -5.20
CA SER A 110 -6.09 -5.96 -5.71
C SER A 110 -6.03 -6.53 -7.12
N LYS A 111 -6.63 -7.70 -7.31
CA LYS A 111 -6.76 -8.35 -8.61
C LYS A 111 -7.79 -7.67 -9.51
N ILE A 112 -8.86 -7.11 -8.93
CA ILE A 112 -9.81 -6.28 -9.67
C ILE A 112 -9.14 -4.97 -10.12
N GLU A 113 -8.35 -4.31 -9.27
CA GLU A 113 -7.61 -3.10 -9.66
C GLU A 113 -6.72 -3.37 -10.89
N TYR A 114 -6.07 -4.54 -10.95
CA TYR A 114 -5.22 -4.93 -12.08
C TYR A 114 -5.98 -4.95 -13.41
N ILE A 115 -7.25 -5.33 -13.42
CA ILE A 115 -8.10 -5.28 -14.62
C ILE A 115 -8.58 -3.85 -14.88
N ILE A 116 -9.02 -3.13 -13.84
CA ILE A 116 -9.50 -1.75 -13.96
C ILE A 116 -8.42 -0.81 -14.50
N ARG A 117 -7.16 -0.97 -14.10
CA ARG A 117 -6.06 -0.19 -14.65
C ARG A 117 -5.85 -0.40 -16.14
N GLN A 118 -6.10 -1.59 -16.67
CA GLN A 118 -6.00 -1.86 -18.10
C GLN A 118 -7.19 -1.26 -18.86
N LEU A 119 -8.40 -1.34 -18.30
CA LEU A 119 -9.60 -0.77 -18.90
C LEU A 119 -9.58 0.76 -18.95
N PHE A 120 -8.90 1.40 -18.01
CA PHE A 120 -8.78 2.85 -17.92
C PHE A 120 -7.33 3.31 -18.07
N GLU A 121 -6.54 2.64 -18.92
CA GLU A 121 -5.13 3.01 -19.12
C GLU A 121 -4.98 4.37 -19.82
N ASP A 122 -5.91 4.70 -20.73
CA ASP A 122 -5.92 5.98 -21.47
C ASP A 122 -6.50 7.15 -20.64
N TYR A 123 -7.01 6.88 -19.44
CA TYR A 123 -7.50 7.91 -18.52
C TYR A 123 -6.33 8.49 -17.71
N GLU A 124 -5.81 9.62 -18.16
CA GLU A 124 -4.70 10.35 -17.54
C GLU A 124 -5.19 11.47 -16.61
N ASN A 125 -4.44 11.70 -15.52
CA ASN A 125 -4.73 12.81 -14.62
C ASN A 125 -4.60 14.15 -15.36
N THR A 126 -5.49 15.08 -15.05
CA THR A 126 -5.42 16.47 -15.53
C THR A 126 -5.61 17.41 -14.35
N PHE A 127 -5.34 18.70 -14.56
CA PHE A 127 -5.64 19.73 -13.57
C PHE A 127 -7.05 19.66 -12.96
N PHE A 128 -8.06 19.25 -13.73
CA PHE A 128 -9.47 19.26 -13.31
C PHE A 128 -9.99 17.90 -12.82
N VAL A 129 -9.30 16.80 -13.17
CA VAL A 129 -9.81 15.44 -12.93
C VAL A 129 -8.70 14.52 -12.46
N ASP A 130 -8.93 13.87 -11.32
CA ASP A 130 -8.07 12.84 -10.77
C ASP A 130 -8.54 11.44 -11.20
N MET A 131 -7.84 10.88 -12.19
CA MET A 131 -8.15 9.57 -12.74
C MET A 131 -7.70 8.42 -11.85
N ASP A 132 -6.75 8.64 -10.94
CA ASP A 132 -6.42 7.61 -9.93
C ASP A 132 -7.55 7.51 -8.89
N ALA A 133 -8.15 8.64 -8.50
CA ALA A 133 -9.35 8.66 -7.68
C ALA A 133 -10.53 7.97 -8.37
N MET A 134 -10.74 8.21 -9.68
CA MET A 134 -11.74 7.49 -10.46
C MET A 134 -11.49 5.96 -10.44
N LYS A 135 -10.28 5.52 -10.79
CA LYS A 135 -9.91 4.09 -10.82
C LYS A 135 -10.05 3.44 -9.45
N TYR A 136 -9.65 4.14 -8.39
CA TYR A 136 -9.86 3.73 -7.00
C TYR A 136 -11.35 3.54 -6.69
N SER A 137 -12.18 4.55 -6.97
CA SER A 137 -13.61 4.53 -6.66
C SER A 137 -14.37 3.45 -7.44
N ILE A 138 -14.03 3.24 -8.72
CA ILE A 138 -14.59 2.14 -9.53
C ILE A 138 -14.16 0.80 -8.94
N THR A 139 -12.86 0.60 -8.66
CA THR A 139 -12.36 -0.65 -8.07
C THR A 139 -13.07 -0.94 -6.76
N LYS A 140 -13.16 0.04 -5.86
CA LYS A 140 -13.83 -0.06 -4.57
C LYS A 140 -15.29 -0.48 -4.73
N ALA A 141 -16.02 0.16 -5.65
CA ALA A 141 -17.42 -0.16 -5.91
C ALA A 141 -17.59 -1.62 -6.39
N LEU A 142 -16.75 -2.08 -7.31
CA LEU A 142 -16.83 -3.46 -7.81
C LEU A 142 -16.45 -4.50 -6.76
N VAL A 143 -15.42 -4.21 -5.94
CA VAL A 143 -14.97 -5.09 -4.86
C VAL A 143 -16.02 -5.21 -3.74
N LEU A 144 -16.71 -4.11 -3.42
CA LEU A 144 -17.71 -4.00 -2.35
C LEU A 144 -19.08 -4.54 -2.78
N TYR A 145 -19.60 -4.11 -3.92
CA TYR A 145 -20.95 -4.43 -4.38
C TYR A 145 -21.05 -5.70 -5.22
N GLN A 146 -19.96 -6.10 -5.88
CA GLN A 146 -19.91 -7.26 -6.79
C GLN A 146 -21.11 -7.36 -7.75
N PRO A 147 -21.43 -6.30 -8.52
CA PRO A 147 -22.58 -6.31 -9.43
C PRO A 147 -22.42 -7.38 -10.51
N SER A 148 -23.31 -8.39 -10.52
CA SER A 148 -23.19 -9.60 -11.36
C SER A 148 -22.99 -9.29 -12.84
N ASP A 149 -23.76 -8.34 -13.37
CA ASP A 149 -23.79 -8.03 -14.79
C ASP A 149 -22.48 -7.38 -15.25
N ILE A 150 -21.89 -6.51 -14.40
CA ILE A 150 -20.57 -5.93 -14.66
C ILE A 150 -19.48 -6.99 -14.49
N MET A 151 -19.56 -7.83 -13.46
CA MET A 151 -18.56 -8.88 -13.23
C MET A 151 -18.50 -9.88 -14.40
N ALA A 152 -19.66 -10.19 -15.00
CA ALA A 152 -19.77 -10.99 -16.21
C ALA A 152 -19.25 -10.23 -17.45
N GLY A 153 -19.66 -8.98 -17.62
CA GLY A 153 -19.30 -8.13 -18.76
C GLY A 153 -17.87 -7.55 -18.74
N LEU A 154 -17.12 -7.70 -17.64
CA LEU A 154 -15.81 -7.05 -17.45
C LEU A 154 -14.78 -7.39 -18.55
N TYR A 155 -14.93 -8.56 -19.17
CA TYR A 155 -14.01 -9.09 -20.19
C TYR A 155 -14.61 -9.11 -21.61
N GLU A 156 -15.83 -8.62 -21.76
CA GLU A 156 -16.58 -8.60 -23.02
C GLU A 156 -16.75 -7.14 -23.50
N ASN A 157 -16.97 -6.98 -24.81
CA ASN A 157 -17.39 -5.76 -25.54
C ASN A 157 -17.29 -4.38 -24.81
N THR A 158 -16.43 -3.48 -25.32
CA THR A 158 -16.11 -2.22 -24.64
C THR A 158 -17.28 -1.26 -24.44
N GLY A 159 -18.17 -1.15 -25.43
CA GLY A 159 -19.32 -0.23 -25.37
C GLY A 159 -20.41 -0.66 -24.38
N GLU A 160 -20.66 -1.96 -24.26
CA GLU A 160 -21.67 -2.52 -23.36
C GLU A 160 -21.25 -2.37 -21.89
N LEU A 161 -19.96 -2.58 -21.60
CA LEU A 161 -19.44 -2.41 -20.25
C LEU A 161 -19.60 -0.97 -19.74
N ILE A 162 -19.40 0.05 -20.59
CA ILE A 162 -19.63 1.46 -20.24
C ILE A 162 -21.10 1.70 -19.87
N ALA A 163 -22.03 1.16 -20.67
CA ALA A 163 -23.45 1.30 -20.39
C ALA A 163 -23.85 0.61 -19.07
N LEU A 164 -23.29 -0.56 -18.79
CA LEU A 164 -23.48 -1.28 -17.52
C LEU A 164 -22.94 -0.48 -16.33
N LEU A 165 -21.72 0.07 -16.44
CA LEU A 165 -21.12 0.91 -15.41
C LEU A 165 -21.95 2.16 -15.14
N LYS A 166 -22.35 2.90 -16.19
CA LYS A 166 -23.21 4.09 -16.04
C LYS A 166 -24.55 3.75 -15.37
N SER A 167 -25.20 2.68 -15.82
CA SER A 167 -26.46 2.21 -15.23
C SER A 167 -26.30 1.85 -13.76
N PHE A 168 -25.23 1.13 -13.41
CA PHE A 168 -24.91 0.78 -12.04
C PHE A 168 -24.70 2.01 -11.15
N PHE A 169 -23.83 2.95 -11.55
CA PHE A 169 -23.55 4.14 -10.75
C PHE A 169 -24.78 5.04 -10.59
N SER A 170 -25.57 5.25 -11.65
CA SER A 170 -26.83 6.00 -11.54
C SER A 170 -27.82 5.31 -10.59
N ALA A 171 -27.99 4.00 -10.70
CA ALA A 171 -28.88 3.25 -9.83
C ALA A 171 -28.41 3.25 -8.37
N GLN A 172 -27.09 3.18 -8.14
CA GLN A 172 -26.53 3.20 -6.79
C GLN A 172 -26.69 4.58 -6.15
N ILE A 173 -26.47 5.68 -6.88
CA ILE A 173 -26.74 7.05 -6.40
C ILE A 173 -28.19 7.19 -5.93
N GLU A 174 -29.17 6.73 -6.72
CA GLU A 174 -30.58 6.83 -6.31
C GLU A 174 -30.90 6.01 -5.05
N LYS A 175 -30.26 4.85 -4.85
CA LYS A 175 -30.39 4.09 -3.61
C LYS A 175 -29.75 4.81 -2.43
N ASP A 176 -28.56 5.35 -2.63
CA ASP A 176 -27.76 6.01 -1.60
C ASP A 176 -28.45 7.27 -1.04
N LYS A 177 -29.32 7.92 -1.82
CA LYS A 177 -30.18 9.03 -1.35
C LYS A 177 -31.10 8.66 -0.18
N ALA A 178 -31.35 7.37 0.05
CA ALA A 178 -32.07 6.93 1.25
C ALA A 178 -31.31 7.25 2.55
N ASN A 179 -29.99 7.49 2.48
CA ASN A 179 -29.15 7.91 3.60
C ASN A 179 -27.99 8.81 3.12
N GLU A 180 -28.33 10.00 2.63
CA GLU A 180 -27.37 10.96 2.06
C GLU A 180 -26.22 11.30 3.01
N THR A 181 -26.49 11.46 4.31
CA THR A 181 -25.44 11.77 5.29
C THR A 181 -24.37 10.69 5.37
N LEU A 182 -24.75 9.41 5.32
CA LEU A 182 -23.79 8.30 5.33
C LEU A 182 -23.08 8.16 3.98
N LYS A 183 -23.80 8.46 2.89
CA LYS A 183 -23.38 8.14 1.52
C LYS A 183 -22.86 9.32 0.72
N GLN A 184 -22.75 10.51 1.31
CA GLN A 184 -22.40 11.74 0.62
C GLN A 184 -21.16 11.60 -0.28
N MET A 185 -20.04 11.10 0.28
CA MET A 185 -18.80 10.93 -0.49
C MET A 185 -18.96 9.92 -1.64
N GLU A 186 -19.74 8.86 -1.44
CA GLU A 186 -20.00 7.86 -2.48
C GLU A 186 -20.83 8.46 -3.62
N ILE A 187 -21.89 9.20 -3.29
CA ILE A 187 -22.73 9.93 -4.26
C ILE A 187 -21.89 10.92 -5.07
N GLU A 188 -21.05 11.71 -4.41
CA GLU A 188 -20.16 12.69 -5.05
C GLU A 188 -19.19 12.00 -6.02
N GLN A 189 -18.52 10.92 -5.58
CA GLN A 189 -17.57 10.19 -6.42
C GLN A 189 -18.24 9.49 -7.60
N PHE A 190 -19.41 8.88 -7.42
CA PHE A 190 -20.14 8.24 -8.52
C PHE A 190 -20.68 9.26 -9.52
N SER A 191 -21.09 10.44 -9.04
CA SER A 191 -21.48 11.55 -9.91
C SER A 191 -20.31 12.03 -10.77
N GLN A 192 -19.12 12.16 -10.17
CA GLN A 192 -17.89 12.49 -10.91
C GLN A 192 -17.55 11.44 -11.96
N ILE A 193 -17.61 10.15 -11.60
CA ILE A 193 -17.40 9.04 -12.55
C ILE A 193 -18.37 9.14 -13.73
N LEU A 194 -19.66 9.40 -13.48
CA LEU A 194 -20.65 9.53 -14.55
C LEU A 194 -20.38 10.69 -15.52
N MET A 195 -19.76 11.79 -15.04
CA MET A 195 -19.41 12.93 -15.88
C MET A 195 -18.23 12.64 -16.82
N ILE A 196 -17.31 11.78 -16.42
CA ILE A 196 -16.03 11.55 -17.12
C ILE A 196 -15.96 10.22 -17.88
N LEU A 197 -16.75 9.23 -17.47
CA LEU A 197 -16.76 7.91 -18.08
C LEU A 197 -17.36 8.01 -19.49
N ASP A 198 -16.54 7.86 -20.53
CA ASP A 198 -16.99 7.95 -21.93
C ASP A 198 -16.58 6.75 -22.76
N ASP A 199 -15.35 6.26 -22.57
CA ASP A 199 -14.78 5.11 -23.25
C ASP A 199 -14.04 4.17 -22.28
N ILE A 200 -13.53 3.05 -22.81
CA ILE A 200 -12.58 2.17 -22.11
C ILE A 200 -11.59 1.57 -23.12
N SER A 201 -10.40 1.29 -22.65
CA SER A 201 -9.36 0.58 -23.38
C SER A 201 -9.59 -0.93 -23.37
N THR A 202 -8.82 -1.67 -24.17
CA THR A 202 -8.92 -3.14 -24.24
C THR A 202 -8.05 -3.82 -23.19
N ILE A 203 -8.55 -4.89 -22.55
CA ILE A 203 -7.74 -5.72 -21.65
C ILE A 203 -6.64 -6.42 -22.45
N ARG A 204 -5.39 -6.05 -22.20
CA ARG A 204 -4.22 -6.61 -22.88
C ARG A 204 -3.92 -8.03 -22.43
N THR A 205 -4.13 -8.31 -21.14
CA THR A 205 -3.96 -9.65 -20.59
C THR A 205 -4.79 -9.87 -19.33
N ILE A 206 -5.25 -11.11 -19.18
CA ILE A 206 -5.84 -11.62 -17.94
C ILE A 206 -4.83 -12.43 -17.12
N ASP A 207 -3.63 -12.68 -17.63
CA ASP A 207 -2.59 -13.36 -16.86
C ASP A 207 -2.10 -12.45 -15.74
N TRP A 208 -1.93 -13.01 -14.55
CA TRP A 208 -1.47 -12.26 -13.39
C TRP A 208 -0.01 -11.82 -13.52
N ASN A 209 0.25 -10.56 -13.16
CA ASN A 209 1.59 -9.99 -13.18
C ASN A 209 2.20 -9.96 -11.77
N TYR A 210 3.19 -10.82 -11.56
CA TYR A 210 3.94 -10.94 -10.30
C TYR A 210 5.00 -9.84 -10.09
N ASP A 211 5.31 -9.03 -11.12
CA ASP A 211 6.38 -8.03 -11.08
C ASP A 211 6.16 -7.01 -9.94
N ILE A 212 4.91 -6.65 -9.67
CA ILE A 212 4.54 -5.60 -8.71
C ILE A 212 5.06 -5.88 -7.29
N SER A 213 5.05 -7.14 -6.85
CA SER A 213 5.60 -7.54 -5.54
C SER A 213 7.09 -7.25 -5.44
N PHE A 214 7.81 -7.46 -6.53
CA PHE A 214 9.26 -7.28 -6.60
C PHE A 214 9.67 -5.83 -6.87
N VAL A 215 8.83 -5.04 -7.54
CA VAL A 215 9.04 -3.59 -7.70
C VAL A 215 9.12 -2.92 -6.33
N GLY A 216 8.17 -3.21 -5.44
CA GLY A 216 8.19 -2.70 -4.07
C GLY A 216 9.37 -3.23 -3.27
N PHE A 217 9.72 -4.51 -3.42
CA PHE A 217 10.86 -5.10 -2.72
C PHE A 217 12.20 -4.47 -3.14
N LYS A 218 12.38 -4.18 -4.44
CA LYS A 218 13.56 -3.46 -4.93
C LYS A 218 13.69 -2.08 -4.29
N LYS A 219 12.56 -1.37 -4.11
CA LYS A 219 12.52 -0.08 -3.41
C LYS A 219 12.86 -0.24 -1.92
N TYR A 220 12.35 -1.29 -1.27
CA TYR A 220 12.72 -1.64 0.11
C TYR A 220 14.22 -1.89 0.28
N LEU A 221 14.83 -2.67 -0.61
CA LEU A 221 16.28 -2.94 -0.57
C LEU A 221 17.09 -1.65 -0.75
N ALA A 222 16.68 -0.78 -1.67
CA ALA A 222 17.32 0.51 -1.89
C ALA A 222 17.23 1.43 -0.66
N GLU A 223 16.05 1.54 -0.05
CA GLU A 223 15.83 2.32 1.18
C GLU A 223 16.67 1.78 2.36
N LYS A 224 16.81 0.46 2.47
CA LYS A 224 17.65 -0.19 3.49
C LYS A 224 19.14 -0.20 3.17
N ALA A 225 19.56 0.35 2.03
CA ALA A 225 20.93 0.27 1.53
C ALA A 225 21.47 -1.18 1.46
N ILE A 226 20.61 -2.14 1.10
CA ILE A 226 20.96 -3.56 0.97
C ILE A 226 21.34 -3.83 -0.48
N HIS A 227 22.64 -3.95 -0.75
CA HIS A 227 23.19 -4.18 -2.09
C HIS A 227 23.64 -5.62 -2.34
N THR A 228 23.95 -6.38 -1.28
CA THR A 228 24.46 -7.74 -1.38
C THR A 228 23.47 -8.69 -0.73
N TYR A 229 22.73 -9.42 -1.56
CA TYR A 229 21.71 -10.36 -1.09
C TYR A 229 21.59 -11.59 -2.01
N SER A 230 20.76 -12.55 -1.63
CA SER A 230 20.17 -13.55 -2.52
C SER A 230 18.70 -13.72 -2.20
N LEU A 231 17.87 -13.93 -3.22
CA LEU A 231 16.42 -14.15 -3.08
C LEU A 231 16.07 -15.59 -3.47
N THR A 232 15.44 -16.31 -2.56
CA THR A 232 14.95 -17.68 -2.78
C THR A 232 13.43 -17.66 -2.85
N ILE A 233 12.84 -18.17 -3.93
CA ILE A 233 11.40 -18.19 -4.15
C ILE A 233 10.91 -19.64 -4.05
N ASP A 234 9.74 -19.88 -3.43
CA ASP A 234 9.14 -21.21 -3.45
C ASP A 234 8.85 -21.68 -4.87
N LYS A 235 9.16 -22.94 -5.14
CA LYS A 235 9.02 -23.50 -6.48
C LYS A 235 7.55 -23.83 -6.78
N GLU A 236 6.82 -22.87 -7.32
CA GLU A 236 5.43 -23.09 -7.76
C GLU A 236 5.30 -23.48 -9.24
N GLY A 237 5.09 -24.78 -9.48
CA GLY A 237 4.79 -25.32 -10.81
C GLY A 237 5.98 -25.31 -11.78
N GLU A 238 5.73 -25.58 -13.07
CA GLU A 238 6.81 -25.83 -14.04
C GLU A 238 7.35 -24.58 -14.74
N LYS A 239 6.61 -23.45 -14.69
CA LYS A 239 6.88 -22.28 -15.55
C LYS A 239 7.79 -21.22 -14.92
N GLY A 240 8.02 -21.26 -13.61
CA GLY A 240 8.88 -20.32 -12.88
C GLY A 240 8.48 -18.85 -13.08
N ASN A 241 7.18 -18.55 -13.16
CA ASN A 241 6.68 -17.21 -13.49
C ASN A 241 7.12 -16.16 -12.46
N THR A 242 7.11 -16.53 -11.18
CA THR A 242 7.47 -15.67 -10.04
C THR A 242 8.97 -15.36 -10.02
N VAL A 243 9.85 -16.34 -10.30
CA VAL A 243 11.29 -16.10 -10.46
C VAL A 243 11.58 -15.19 -11.64
N LYS A 244 10.96 -15.47 -12.79
CA LYS A 244 11.11 -14.61 -13.99
C LYS A 244 10.63 -13.19 -13.73
N ALA A 245 9.64 -12.99 -12.88
CA ALA A 245 9.18 -11.66 -12.47
C ALA A 245 10.24 -10.92 -11.65
N ALA A 246 10.83 -11.59 -10.66
CA ALA A 246 11.94 -11.02 -9.88
C ALA A 246 13.14 -10.64 -10.78
N GLU A 247 13.51 -11.52 -11.72
CA GLU A 247 14.58 -11.27 -12.70
C GLU A 247 14.25 -10.10 -13.64
N ARG A 248 13.02 -10.01 -14.17
CA ARG A 248 12.57 -8.89 -15.01
C ARG A 248 12.66 -7.54 -14.30
N VAL A 249 12.34 -7.50 -13.01
CA VAL A 249 12.49 -6.29 -12.17
C VAL A 249 13.97 -5.96 -11.88
N GLY A 250 14.88 -6.88 -12.20
CA GLY A 250 16.32 -6.73 -12.04
C GLY A 250 16.83 -7.10 -10.66
N LEU A 251 16.15 -8.01 -9.95
CA LEU A 251 16.67 -8.61 -8.73
C LEU A 251 17.62 -9.75 -9.09
N PHE A 252 18.80 -9.79 -8.48
CA PHE A 252 19.78 -10.85 -8.71
C PHE A 252 20.75 -11.00 -7.52
N PRO A 253 21.19 -12.22 -7.15
CA PRO A 253 20.77 -13.52 -7.66
C PRO A 253 19.41 -13.97 -7.10
N VAL A 254 18.64 -14.66 -7.95
CA VAL A 254 17.33 -15.27 -7.62
C VAL A 254 17.40 -16.77 -7.89
N THR A 255 16.85 -17.58 -6.98
CA THR A 255 16.81 -19.05 -7.12
C THR A 255 15.46 -19.60 -6.68
N GLU A 256 15.05 -20.72 -7.26
CA GLU A 256 13.93 -21.53 -6.74
C GLU A 256 14.45 -22.55 -5.71
N ALA A 257 13.65 -22.82 -4.68
CA ALA A 257 13.90 -23.94 -3.77
C ALA A 257 12.59 -24.65 -3.43
N ASP A 258 12.70 -25.93 -3.09
CA ASP A 258 11.60 -26.68 -2.50
C ASP A 258 11.42 -26.24 -1.04
N SER A 259 10.21 -25.82 -0.69
CA SER A 259 9.83 -25.42 0.67
C SER A 259 10.18 -26.47 1.71
N LEU A 260 10.24 -27.78 1.39
CA LEU A 260 10.67 -28.84 2.31
C LEU A 260 12.08 -28.61 2.86
N THR A 261 12.94 -27.98 2.08
CA THR A 261 14.35 -27.76 2.41
C THR A 261 14.65 -26.34 2.88
N SER A 262 13.65 -25.47 2.97
CA SER A 262 13.82 -24.04 3.23
C SER A 262 12.91 -23.52 4.34
N CYS A 263 13.48 -23.39 5.54
CA CYS A 263 12.79 -22.76 6.69
C CYS A 263 12.33 -21.33 6.38
N GLY A 264 13.10 -20.58 5.58
CA GLY A 264 12.74 -19.22 5.21
C GLY A 264 11.52 -19.15 4.30
N ILE A 265 11.34 -20.10 3.38
CA ILE A 265 10.12 -20.18 2.57
C ILE A 265 8.93 -20.51 3.46
N ARG A 266 9.03 -21.54 4.32
CA ARG A 266 7.93 -21.92 5.23
C ARG A 266 7.57 -20.80 6.21
N MET A 267 8.54 -20.00 6.64
CA MET A 267 8.29 -18.80 7.45
C MET A 267 7.52 -17.73 6.66
N ALA A 268 7.87 -17.50 5.38
CA ALA A 268 7.14 -16.60 4.50
C ALA A 268 5.70 -17.10 4.23
N ASP A 269 5.50 -18.40 3.96
CA ASP A 269 4.18 -19.03 3.79
C ASP A 269 3.29 -18.79 5.00
N LEU A 270 3.77 -19.17 6.19
CA LEU A 270 3.01 -19.04 7.44
C LEU A 270 2.56 -17.59 7.65
N LEU A 271 3.45 -16.62 7.42
CA LEU A 271 3.12 -15.21 7.58
C LEU A 271 2.14 -14.73 6.51
N ALA A 272 2.37 -15.05 5.22
CA ALA A 272 1.50 -14.69 4.11
C ALA A 272 0.09 -15.26 4.30
N GLY A 273 0.01 -16.53 4.70
CA GLY A 273 -1.24 -17.22 4.91
C GLY A 273 -1.97 -16.84 6.20
N VAL A 274 -1.30 -16.29 7.21
CA VAL A 274 -1.97 -15.70 8.38
C VAL A 274 -2.55 -14.33 8.01
N ILE A 275 -1.78 -13.48 7.33
CA ILE A 275 -2.25 -12.17 6.86
C ILE A 275 -3.45 -12.35 5.92
N SER A 276 -3.38 -13.25 4.94
CA SER A 276 -4.46 -13.48 3.98
C SER A 276 -5.77 -13.89 4.66
N LYS A 277 -5.70 -14.77 5.67
CA LYS A 277 -6.88 -15.22 6.42
C LYS A 277 -7.48 -14.10 7.27
N LEU A 278 -6.66 -13.20 7.83
CA LEU A 278 -7.13 -12.03 8.57
C LEU A 278 -7.81 -11.02 7.63
N LEU A 279 -7.22 -10.73 6.46
CA LEU A 279 -7.85 -9.88 5.43
C LEU A 279 -9.19 -10.45 4.98
N LYS A 280 -9.26 -11.76 4.71
CA LYS A 280 -10.50 -12.44 4.32
C LYS A 280 -11.56 -12.39 5.40
N ALA A 281 -11.18 -12.54 6.68
CA ALA A 281 -12.11 -12.43 7.78
C ALA A 281 -12.70 -11.01 7.89
N LEU A 282 -11.85 -9.98 7.84
CA LEU A 282 -12.27 -8.58 7.85
C LEU A 282 -13.23 -8.30 6.70
N ARG A 283 -12.84 -8.66 5.47
CA ARG A 283 -13.67 -8.46 4.28
C ARG A 283 -15.00 -9.21 4.37
N SER A 284 -14.99 -10.46 4.84
CA SER A 284 -16.22 -11.24 4.99
C SER A 284 -17.19 -10.60 5.98
N THR A 285 -16.71 -10.01 7.07
CA THR A 285 -17.54 -9.34 8.07
C THR A 285 -18.07 -8.00 7.56
N LEU A 286 -17.24 -7.23 6.84
CA LEU A 286 -17.58 -5.89 6.35
C LEU A 286 -18.32 -5.87 5.01
N ARG A 287 -18.52 -7.04 4.39
CA ARG A 287 -19.27 -7.17 3.14
C ARG A 287 -20.78 -7.03 3.37
N TYR A 288 -21.44 -6.30 2.47
CA TYR A 288 -22.91 -6.29 2.39
C TYR A 288 -23.44 -7.64 1.90
N THR A 289 -24.44 -8.17 2.61
CA THR A 289 -25.06 -9.46 2.32
C THR A 289 -26.44 -9.32 1.66
N SER A 290 -27.02 -8.11 1.68
CA SER A 290 -28.25 -7.78 0.98
C SER A 290 -28.28 -6.32 0.51
N PRO A 291 -29.15 -5.95 -0.45
CA PRO A 291 -29.31 -4.57 -0.90
C PRO A 291 -29.73 -3.59 0.20
N GLU A 292 -30.52 -4.04 1.18
CA GLU A 292 -31.01 -3.20 2.29
C GLU A 292 -29.89 -2.80 3.24
N GLU A 293 -28.83 -3.61 3.36
CA GLU A 293 -27.67 -3.27 4.18
C GLU A 293 -26.84 -2.13 3.57
N GLN A 294 -26.93 -1.89 2.26
CA GLN A 294 -26.02 -0.99 1.53
C GLN A 294 -26.14 0.47 2.00
N VAL A 295 -27.32 0.89 2.46
CA VAL A 295 -27.58 2.26 2.97
C VAL A 295 -27.36 2.38 4.48
N ASN A 296 -26.83 1.33 5.10
CA ASN A 296 -26.53 1.26 6.53
C ASN A 296 -25.02 1.09 6.77
N LYS A 297 -24.58 1.46 7.97
CA LYS A 297 -23.21 1.20 8.41
C LYS A 297 -23.01 -0.31 8.56
N LYS A 298 -21.91 -0.83 8.02
CA LYS A 298 -21.44 -2.19 8.28
C LYS A 298 -20.19 -2.09 9.17
N ILE A 299 -20.32 -2.52 10.42
CA ILE A 299 -19.25 -2.45 11.42
C ILE A 299 -18.84 -3.84 11.89
N LEU A 300 -17.64 -3.96 12.46
CA LEU A 300 -17.24 -5.19 13.15
C LEU A 300 -18.13 -5.38 14.37
N ASP A 301 -18.71 -6.56 14.51
CA ASP A 301 -19.50 -6.88 15.70
C ASP A 301 -18.60 -7.14 16.92
N LYS A 302 -19.20 -7.12 18.12
CA LYS A 302 -18.48 -7.27 19.39
C LYS A 302 -17.62 -8.52 19.50
N SER A 303 -17.89 -9.59 18.73
CA SER A 303 -17.09 -10.82 18.76
C SER A 303 -15.63 -10.59 18.38
N TRP A 304 -15.31 -9.53 17.63
CA TRP A 304 -13.94 -9.13 17.30
C TRP A 304 -13.16 -8.57 18.50
N PHE A 305 -13.88 -8.12 19.53
CA PHE A 305 -13.33 -7.40 20.69
C PHE A 305 -13.44 -8.19 22.00
N VAL A 306 -14.09 -9.36 21.97
CA VAL A 306 -14.09 -10.31 23.10
C VAL A 306 -12.76 -11.06 23.12
N LEU A 307 -11.78 -10.49 23.84
CA LEU A 307 -10.40 -10.99 23.91
C LEU A 307 -10.02 -11.36 25.35
N ASN A 308 -9.08 -12.29 25.48
CA ASN A 308 -8.25 -12.43 26.68
C ASN A 308 -6.87 -11.77 26.47
N GLU A 309 -6.07 -11.67 27.54
CA GLU A 309 -4.75 -11.03 27.50
C GLU A 309 -3.80 -11.67 26.48
N ARG A 310 -3.86 -12.99 26.31
CA ARG A 310 -3.01 -13.70 25.34
C ARG A 310 -3.37 -13.33 23.89
N GLN A 311 -4.67 -13.24 23.57
CA GLN A 311 -5.12 -12.84 22.24
C GLN A 311 -4.82 -11.37 21.94
N LEU A 312 -4.97 -10.48 22.92
CA LEU A 312 -4.54 -9.08 22.79
C LEU A 312 -3.03 -8.97 22.60
N ALA A 313 -2.24 -9.71 23.39
CA ALA A 313 -0.79 -9.78 23.23
C ALA A 313 -0.39 -10.31 21.85
N LEU A 314 -1.16 -11.25 21.29
CA LEU A 314 -0.93 -11.73 19.93
C LEU A 314 -1.17 -10.64 18.87
N TYR A 315 -2.22 -9.81 19.01
CA TYR A 315 -2.41 -8.64 18.15
C TYR A 315 -1.24 -7.66 18.25
N LYS A 316 -0.76 -7.38 19.47
CA LYS A 316 0.42 -6.51 19.69
C LYS A 316 1.68 -7.08 19.06
N LYS A 317 1.91 -8.40 19.14
CA LYS A 317 3.02 -9.07 18.43
C LYS A 317 2.87 -8.96 16.92
N MET A 318 1.66 -9.15 16.38
CA MET A 318 1.42 -8.99 14.94
C MET A 318 1.64 -7.55 14.48
N TYR A 319 1.21 -6.57 15.28
CA TYR A 319 1.51 -5.15 15.07
C TYR A 319 3.02 -4.90 15.03
N GLN A 320 3.77 -5.45 16.00
CA GLN A 320 5.22 -5.33 16.04
C GLN A 320 5.86 -5.88 14.75
N VAL A 321 5.47 -7.09 14.29
CA VAL A 321 6.04 -7.71 13.08
C VAL A 321 5.65 -6.96 11.80
N ALA A 322 4.37 -6.63 11.67
CA ALA A 322 3.83 -6.01 10.46
C ALA A 322 4.18 -4.53 10.34
N VAL A 323 4.33 -3.78 11.43
CA VAL A 323 4.47 -2.31 11.37
C VAL A 323 5.83 -1.82 11.88
N GLU A 324 6.23 -2.22 13.09
CA GLU A 324 7.37 -1.60 13.77
C GLU A 324 8.71 -2.24 13.42
N LEU A 325 8.74 -3.56 13.26
CA LEU A 325 9.97 -4.29 12.97
C LEU A 325 10.53 -3.82 11.63
N ASN A 326 11.83 -3.50 11.60
CA ASN A 326 12.56 -3.05 10.41
C ASN A 326 11.82 -1.93 9.63
N LYS A 327 11.11 -1.04 10.35
CA LYS A 327 10.32 0.09 9.82
C LYS A 327 10.98 0.79 8.63
N ALA A 328 10.22 0.90 7.55
CA ALA A 328 10.66 1.47 6.28
C ALA A 328 9.43 2.02 5.56
N TRP A 329 9.61 3.04 4.72
CA TRP A 329 8.57 3.56 3.83
C TRP A 329 8.06 2.45 2.91
N TYR A 330 8.97 1.70 2.29
CA TYR A 330 8.64 0.59 1.40
C TYR A 330 8.52 -0.76 2.12
N LYS A 331 8.28 -0.78 3.44
CA LYS A 331 8.05 -2.04 4.19
C LYS A 331 6.87 -2.82 3.62
N SER A 332 5.85 -2.09 3.16
CA SER A 332 4.73 -2.66 2.45
C SER A 332 4.54 -2.00 1.09
N TYR A 333 4.04 -2.76 0.11
CA TYR A 333 3.73 -2.24 -1.22
C TYR A 333 2.32 -2.64 -1.64
N ALA A 334 1.59 -1.72 -2.27
CA ALA A 334 0.23 -1.94 -2.71
C ALA A 334 -0.06 -1.20 -4.02
N GLY A 335 -1.20 -1.53 -4.65
CA GLY A 335 -1.77 -0.69 -5.70
C GLY A 335 -2.38 0.60 -5.14
N THR A 336 -3.10 1.32 -5.99
CA THR A 336 -3.90 2.50 -5.60
C THR A 336 -5.10 2.08 -4.78
N TYR A 337 -5.69 0.91 -5.01
CA TYR A 337 -6.75 0.38 -4.16
C TYR A 337 -6.13 -0.59 -3.14
N SER A 338 -6.14 -0.19 -1.87
CA SER A 338 -5.48 -0.93 -0.79
C SER A 338 -6.30 -1.03 0.50
N ASP A 339 -7.62 -0.84 0.42
CA ASP A 339 -8.53 -0.78 1.56
C ASP A 339 -8.42 -1.97 2.49
N ASP A 340 -8.46 -3.21 1.96
CA ASP A 340 -8.33 -4.44 2.76
C ASP A 340 -7.07 -4.38 3.64
N PHE A 341 -5.95 -3.95 3.06
CA PHE A 341 -4.68 -3.85 3.75
C PHE A 341 -4.66 -2.69 4.77
N ILE A 342 -5.23 -1.54 4.44
CA ILE A 342 -5.37 -0.40 5.35
C ILE A 342 -6.23 -0.77 6.56
N VAL A 343 -7.37 -1.42 6.35
CA VAL A 343 -8.28 -1.89 7.40
C VAL A 343 -7.57 -2.88 8.32
N PHE A 344 -6.76 -3.78 7.78
CA PHE A 344 -5.95 -4.70 8.57
C PHE A 344 -4.92 -3.97 9.46
N ILE A 345 -4.17 -3.02 8.89
CA ILE A 345 -3.20 -2.23 9.67
C ILE A 345 -3.90 -1.36 10.71
N ALA A 346 -5.07 -0.80 10.38
CA ALA A 346 -5.90 -0.05 11.32
C ALA A 346 -6.37 -0.96 12.47
N LEU A 347 -6.78 -2.20 12.21
CA LEU A 347 -7.13 -3.16 13.27
C LEU A 347 -5.95 -3.43 14.18
N LEU A 348 -4.75 -3.65 13.64
CA LEU A 348 -3.56 -3.90 14.46
C LEU A 348 -3.22 -2.70 15.35
N ARG A 349 -3.27 -1.47 14.81
CA ARG A 349 -3.06 -0.24 15.58
C ARG A 349 -4.13 -0.04 16.65
N PHE A 350 -5.39 -0.29 16.29
CA PHE A 350 -6.52 -0.24 17.21
C PHE A 350 -6.36 -1.27 18.33
N MET A 351 -5.97 -2.51 18.06
CA MET A 351 -5.74 -3.46 19.15
C MET A 351 -4.49 -3.10 19.98
N ASN A 352 -3.47 -2.50 19.36
CA ASN A 352 -2.23 -2.15 20.05
C ASN A 352 -2.38 -0.98 21.05
N HIS A 353 -3.35 -0.08 20.87
CA HIS A 353 -3.51 1.06 21.77
C HIS A 353 -4.04 0.70 23.16
N PHE A 354 -4.77 -0.42 23.29
CA PHE A 354 -5.27 -0.88 24.59
C PHE A 354 -4.16 -1.43 25.46
N GLU A 355 -4.18 -1.13 26.76
CA GLU A 355 -3.22 -1.67 27.72
C GLU A 355 -3.53 -3.13 28.05
N SER A 356 -4.82 -3.47 28.20
CA SER A 356 -5.31 -4.78 28.64
C SER A 356 -6.63 -5.16 27.98
N ALA A 357 -6.99 -6.45 28.03
CA ALA A 357 -8.28 -6.92 27.53
C ALA A 357 -9.46 -6.42 28.39
N GLU A 358 -9.23 -6.13 29.67
CA GLU A 358 -10.24 -5.51 30.54
C GLU A 358 -10.61 -4.09 30.11
N GLU A 359 -9.68 -3.35 29.52
CA GLU A 359 -9.97 -2.01 28.99
C GLU A 359 -10.98 -2.05 27.84
N ILE A 360 -10.80 -3.02 26.92
CA ILE A 360 -11.70 -3.24 25.79
C ILE A 360 -13.13 -3.53 26.28
N LYS A 361 -13.25 -4.33 27.36
CA LYS A 361 -14.53 -4.74 27.95
C LYS A 361 -15.34 -3.59 28.55
N LYS A 362 -14.69 -2.48 28.95
CA LYS A 362 -15.37 -1.33 29.58
C LYS A 362 -16.47 -0.75 28.70
N ASP A 363 -16.27 -0.78 27.38
CA ASP A 363 -17.24 -0.29 26.41
C ASP A 363 -17.40 -1.23 25.21
N LEU A 364 -17.53 -2.53 25.50
CA LEU A 364 -17.50 -3.61 24.50
C LEU A 364 -18.51 -3.41 23.36
N GLU A 365 -19.70 -2.90 23.65
CA GLU A 365 -20.75 -2.70 22.64
C GLU A 365 -20.41 -1.54 21.68
N MET A 366 -19.60 -0.56 22.11
CA MET A 366 -19.17 0.56 21.26
C MET A 366 -17.86 0.31 20.50
N GLN A 367 -17.11 -0.75 20.81
CA GLN A 367 -15.81 -1.00 20.17
C GLN A 367 -15.90 -1.10 18.65
N GLY A 368 -16.99 -1.67 18.11
CA GLY A 368 -17.23 -1.71 16.67
C GLY A 368 -17.37 -0.32 16.04
N GLU A 369 -18.02 0.62 16.73
CA GLU A 369 -18.19 2.01 16.29
C GLU A 369 -16.87 2.79 16.39
N TYR A 370 -16.12 2.61 17.48
CA TYR A 370 -14.81 3.23 17.66
C TYR A 370 -13.81 2.77 16.60
N PHE A 371 -13.77 1.46 16.34
CA PHE A 371 -12.94 0.92 15.26
C PHE A 371 -13.38 1.43 13.89
N ASN A 372 -14.70 1.51 13.63
CA ASN A 372 -15.22 2.04 12.37
C ASN A 372 -14.78 3.50 12.15
N ALA A 373 -14.94 4.37 13.16
CA ALA A 373 -14.50 5.76 13.08
C ALA A 373 -12.98 5.87 12.77
N TYR A 374 -12.16 5.13 13.52
CA TYR A 374 -10.71 5.09 13.33
C TYR A 374 -10.29 4.60 11.93
N THR A 375 -10.98 3.57 11.42
CA THR A 375 -10.67 2.98 10.12
C THR A 375 -11.14 3.87 8.97
N CYS A 376 -12.30 4.51 9.11
CA CYS A 376 -12.77 5.50 8.14
C CYS A 376 -11.79 6.68 8.02
N GLU A 377 -11.25 7.18 9.14
CA GLU A 377 -10.20 8.21 9.13
C GLU A 377 -8.95 7.73 8.39
N SER A 378 -8.50 6.49 8.66
CA SER A 378 -7.34 5.89 7.99
C SER A 378 -7.53 5.74 6.47
N LEU A 379 -8.74 5.37 6.04
CA LEU A 379 -9.10 5.26 4.62
C LEU A 379 -9.22 6.63 3.95
N ALA A 380 -9.78 7.62 4.63
CA ALA A 380 -9.89 8.99 4.13
C ALA A 380 -8.51 9.64 3.97
N ASP A 381 -7.63 9.50 4.96
CA ASP A 381 -6.23 9.95 4.88
C ASP A 381 -5.50 9.31 3.70
N TYR A 382 -5.67 8.00 3.50
CA TYR A 382 -5.06 7.32 2.36
C TYR A 382 -5.61 7.84 1.02
N PHE A 383 -6.93 8.00 0.91
CA PHE A 383 -7.55 8.50 -0.31
C PHE A 383 -7.01 9.88 -0.69
N GLU A 384 -6.89 10.80 0.27
CA GLU A 384 -6.30 12.11 0.04
C GLU A 384 -4.80 12.04 -0.29
N ARG A 385 -4.02 11.20 0.40
CA ARG A 385 -2.60 11.01 0.09
C ARG A 385 -2.36 10.41 -1.28
N MET A 386 -3.21 9.50 -1.75
CA MET A 386 -3.09 8.87 -3.06
C MET A 386 -3.36 9.87 -4.21
N ARG A 387 -4.18 10.89 -3.96
CA ARG A 387 -4.45 11.98 -4.92
C ARG A 387 -3.25 12.93 -5.09
N ASN A 388 -2.31 12.94 -4.16
CA ASN A 388 -1.07 13.71 -4.26
C ASN A 388 -0.16 13.14 -5.36
N LYS A 389 0.11 13.94 -6.40
CA LYS A 389 0.97 13.53 -7.53
C LYS A 389 2.44 13.89 -7.35
N LEU A 390 2.81 14.50 -6.22
CA LEU A 390 4.21 14.78 -5.93
C LEU A 390 4.98 13.47 -5.70
N PRO A 391 6.14 13.30 -6.35
CA PRO A 391 6.97 12.12 -6.15
C PRO A 391 7.54 12.09 -4.72
N ILE A 392 7.54 10.91 -4.10
CA ILE A 392 8.12 10.67 -2.79
C ILE A 392 9.41 9.86 -2.97
N ASP A 393 10.54 10.49 -2.65
CA ASP A 393 11.86 9.84 -2.63
C ASP A 393 12.44 9.84 -1.21
N PRO A 394 12.70 8.65 -0.63
CA PRO A 394 13.39 8.57 0.65
C PRO A 394 14.82 9.12 0.56
N VAL A 395 15.21 9.88 1.59
CA VAL A 395 16.59 10.30 1.75
C VAL A 395 17.40 9.13 2.33
N VAL A 396 18.25 8.51 1.50
CA VAL A 396 18.94 7.25 1.81
C VAL A 396 20.14 7.43 2.76
N ASP A 397 20.86 8.55 2.65
CA ASP A 397 22.03 8.85 3.47
C ASP A 397 21.77 10.07 4.36
N THR A 398 21.57 9.82 5.65
CA THR A 398 21.39 10.85 6.69
C THR A 398 22.65 11.04 7.53
N THR A 399 23.78 10.40 7.17
CA THR A 399 25.05 10.57 7.89
C THR A 399 25.69 11.94 7.62
N LYS A 400 25.31 12.57 6.50
CA LYS A 400 25.71 13.93 6.13
C LYS A 400 24.68 14.94 6.62
N ASP A 401 25.06 16.20 6.59
CA ASP A 401 24.18 17.33 6.91
C ASP A 401 23.38 17.85 5.68
N TYR A 402 23.42 17.11 4.56
CA TYR A 402 22.74 17.43 3.31
C TYR A 402 22.35 16.17 2.53
N PHE A 403 21.46 16.34 1.56
CA PHE A 403 21.11 15.36 0.54
C PHE A 403 21.08 16.03 -0.86
N TYR A 404 20.92 15.23 -1.91
CA TYR A 404 20.69 15.73 -3.27
C TYR A 404 19.23 15.56 -3.65
N ASN A 405 18.59 16.60 -4.17
CA ASN A 405 17.23 16.49 -4.68
C ASN A 405 17.19 15.81 -6.06
N GLN A 406 15.98 15.56 -6.58
CA GLN A 406 15.75 14.93 -7.88
C GLN A 406 16.38 15.65 -9.08
N ARG A 407 16.72 16.94 -8.92
CA ARG A 407 17.37 17.74 -9.95
C ARG A 407 18.90 17.78 -9.79
N GLY A 408 19.45 17.04 -8.83
CA GLY A 408 20.89 16.96 -8.58
C GLY A 408 21.45 18.11 -7.75
N ALA A 409 20.60 18.95 -7.14
CA ALA A 409 21.05 20.05 -6.31
C ALA A 409 21.24 19.63 -4.85
N LYS A 410 22.29 20.16 -4.23
CA LYS A 410 22.57 19.98 -2.79
C LYS A 410 21.54 20.74 -1.94
N VAL A 411 20.88 20.03 -1.04
CA VAL A 411 19.90 20.56 -0.08
C VAL A 411 20.35 20.23 1.34
N TYR A 412 20.56 21.23 2.18
CA TYR A 412 20.91 21.02 3.59
C TYR A 412 19.69 20.63 4.42
N PHE A 413 19.88 19.77 5.42
CA PHE A 413 18.80 19.48 6.39
C PHE A 413 18.47 20.69 7.26
N ASP A 414 19.48 21.48 7.62
CA ASP A 414 19.30 22.79 8.24
C ASP A 414 19.16 23.85 7.14
N THR A 415 17.91 24.25 6.90
CA THR A 415 17.54 25.21 5.85
C THR A 415 18.21 26.58 6.02
N SER A 416 18.65 26.96 7.22
CA SER A 416 19.36 28.23 7.44
C SER A 416 20.70 28.29 6.68
N ARG A 417 21.30 27.13 6.42
CA ARG A 417 22.55 26.98 5.65
C ARG A 417 22.35 27.00 4.16
N GLN A 418 21.10 26.87 3.69
CA GLN A 418 20.81 26.97 2.28
C GLN A 418 21.02 28.42 1.82
N PRO A 419 21.77 28.67 0.72
CA PRO A 419 22.00 30.02 0.23
C PRO A 419 20.69 30.68 -0.21
N MET A 420 20.63 32.01 -0.11
CA MET A 420 19.51 32.82 -0.59
C MET A 420 19.77 33.23 -2.03
N LEU A 421 18.75 33.16 -2.90
CA LEU A 421 18.83 33.70 -4.25
C LEU A 421 18.95 35.23 -4.17
N VAL A 422 20.06 35.78 -4.68
CA VAL A 422 20.27 37.23 -4.70
C VAL A 422 19.61 37.81 -5.94
N ILE A 423 18.39 38.33 -5.80
CA ILE A 423 17.68 39.08 -6.85
C ILE A 423 18.23 40.51 -6.86
N LYS A 424 19.09 40.81 -7.83
CA LYS A 424 19.65 42.17 -7.99
C LYS A 424 18.54 43.17 -8.31
N SER A 425 18.69 44.43 -7.88
CA SER A 425 17.76 45.52 -8.19
C SER A 425 17.54 45.62 -9.71
N GLY A 426 16.36 45.21 -10.18
CA GLY A 426 16.05 45.00 -11.59
C GLY A 426 15.43 43.63 -11.87
N LEU A 427 15.72 43.10 -13.06
CA LEU A 427 15.20 41.84 -13.59
C LEU A 427 16.30 40.78 -13.62
N GLN A 428 16.01 39.58 -13.13
CA GLN A 428 16.89 38.42 -13.21
C GLN A 428 16.13 37.22 -13.75
N ILE A 429 16.59 36.67 -14.87
CA ILE A 429 16.01 35.47 -15.47
C ILE A 429 16.83 34.26 -15.04
N CYS A 430 16.17 33.26 -14.47
CA CYS A 430 16.76 32.00 -14.06
C CYS A 430 16.09 30.83 -14.81
N ASN A 431 16.89 29.84 -15.22
CA ASN A 431 16.35 28.54 -15.63
C ASN A 431 16.03 27.74 -14.37
N VAL A 432 14.76 27.69 -13.97
CA VAL A 432 14.30 26.98 -12.78
C VAL A 432 13.95 25.55 -13.16
N LEU A 433 14.51 24.58 -12.42
CA LEU A 433 14.31 23.14 -12.60
C LEU A 433 13.21 22.57 -11.70
N SER A 434 12.98 23.19 -10.54
CA SER A 434 11.90 22.84 -9.61
C SER A 434 11.68 23.95 -8.59
N VAL A 435 10.47 23.97 -8.03
CA VAL A 435 10.07 24.81 -6.89
C VAL A 435 9.55 23.88 -5.79
N GLY A 436 9.82 24.20 -4.53
CA GLY A 436 9.41 23.37 -3.40
C GLY A 436 9.56 24.09 -2.07
N PHE A 437 9.37 23.34 -0.98
CA PHE A 437 9.48 23.84 0.38
C PHE A 437 10.45 23.01 1.19
N SER A 438 11.13 23.66 2.13
CA SER A 438 11.85 22.94 3.19
C SER A 438 10.87 22.36 4.21
N LYS A 439 11.40 21.57 5.16
CA LYS A 439 10.61 21.05 6.28
C LYS A 439 10.02 22.18 7.15
N GLU A 440 10.71 23.32 7.23
CA GLU A 440 10.27 24.53 7.93
C GLU A 440 9.36 25.43 7.07
N MET A 441 8.84 24.91 5.95
CA MET A 441 7.96 25.64 5.02
C MET A 441 8.60 26.89 4.39
N ILE A 442 9.93 26.89 4.23
CA ILE A 442 10.64 27.97 3.54
C ILE A 442 10.63 27.68 2.04
N PRO A 443 10.20 28.64 1.17
CA PRO A 443 10.18 28.42 -0.26
C PRO A 443 11.59 28.31 -0.83
N MET A 444 11.79 27.32 -1.69
CA MET A 444 13.05 27.03 -2.34
C MET A 444 12.86 26.81 -3.84
N ILE A 445 13.90 27.14 -4.61
CA ILE A 445 13.98 26.84 -6.03
C ILE A 445 15.26 26.08 -6.32
N THR A 446 15.22 25.17 -7.29
CA THR A 446 16.43 24.64 -7.92
C THR A 446 16.61 25.30 -9.27
N VAL A 447 17.78 25.85 -9.53
CA VAL A 447 18.13 26.50 -10.81
C VAL A 447 19.32 25.82 -11.46
N THR A 448 19.41 25.91 -12.77
CA THR A 448 20.64 25.59 -13.50
C THR A 448 21.54 26.82 -13.52
N GLU A 449 22.72 26.71 -12.93
CA GLU A 449 23.80 27.69 -13.07
C GLU A 449 24.95 27.06 -13.85
N GLU A 450 25.31 27.67 -14.99
CA GLU A 450 26.29 27.12 -15.93
C GLU A 450 25.90 25.70 -16.38
N THR A 451 26.39 24.68 -15.68
CA THR A 451 26.10 23.26 -15.92
C THR A 451 25.65 22.51 -14.66
N GLU A 452 25.54 23.18 -13.51
CA GLU A 452 25.23 22.56 -12.21
C GLU A 452 23.86 22.99 -11.69
N ALA A 453 23.16 22.05 -11.06
CA ALA A 453 21.92 22.34 -10.36
C ALA A 453 22.23 22.87 -8.95
N LYS A 454 21.70 24.06 -8.61
CA LYS A 454 21.84 24.66 -7.28
C LYS A 454 20.48 24.98 -6.68
N CYS A 455 20.34 24.69 -5.40
CA CYS A 455 19.13 24.98 -4.64
C CYS A 455 19.32 26.29 -3.86
N TYR A 456 18.32 27.17 -3.89
CA TYR A 456 18.31 28.43 -3.17
C TYR A 456 17.01 28.61 -2.41
N ARG A 457 17.09 29.25 -1.24
CA ARG A 457 15.93 29.90 -0.63
C ARG A 457 15.55 31.11 -1.46
N ILE A 458 14.26 31.39 -1.56
CA ILE A 458 13.73 32.62 -2.18
C ILE A 458 13.04 33.50 -1.13
N PRO A 459 12.82 34.80 -1.40
CA PRO A 459 12.15 35.70 -0.48
C PRO A 459 10.79 35.16 -0.03
N THR A 460 10.46 35.40 1.24
CA THR A 460 9.19 34.96 1.84
C THR A 460 7.96 35.56 1.14
N GLU A 461 8.13 36.71 0.49
CA GLU A 461 7.15 37.39 -0.34
C GLU A 461 6.74 36.56 -1.56
N LEU A 462 7.58 35.60 -1.99
CA LEU A 462 7.29 34.66 -3.07
C LEU A 462 6.70 33.33 -2.57
N THR A 463 6.30 33.24 -1.29
CA THR A 463 5.73 32.01 -0.71
C THR A 463 4.44 31.60 -1.41
N GLU A 464 3.52 32.54 -1.63
CA GLU A 464 2.24 32.25 -2.30
C GLU A 464 2.47 31.76 -3.73
N TRP A 465 3.35 32.41 -4.47
CA TRP A 465 3.78 31.96 -5.80
C TRP A 465 4.31 30.52 -5.76
N ALA A 466 5.22 30.21 -4.84
CA ALA A 466 5.76 28.86 -4.69
C ALA A 466 4.67 27.85 -4.28
N MET A 467 3.74 28.22 -3.40
CA MET A 467 2.63 27.38 -2.97
C MET A 467 1.69 27.05 -4.14
N THR A 468 1.35 28.04 -4.98
CA THR A 468 0.54 27.82 -6.18
C THR A 468 1.21 26.81 -7.11
N LEU A 469 2.50 26.95 -7.35
CA LEU A 469 3.25 26.06 -8.24
C LEU A 469 3.39 24.63 -7.70
N VAL A 470 3.64 24.49 -6.40
CA VAL A 470 3.65 23.19 -5.74
C VAL A 470 2.25 22.57 -5.76
N GLY A 471 1.20 23.39 -5.59
CA GLY A 471 -0.20 22.97 -5.73
C GLY A 471 -0.51 22.42 -7.12
N PHE A 472 -0.03 23.08 -8.18
CA PHE A 472 -0.17 22.59 -9.55
C PHE A 472 0.55 21.26 -9.75
N ALA A 473 1.80 21.15 -9.29
CA ALA A 473 2.55 19.90 -9.37
C ALA A 473 1.86 18.77 -8.57
N ASN A 474 1.26 19.11 -7.43
CA ASN A 474 0.47 18.19 -6.60
C ASN A 474 -0.79 17.67 -7.31
N LEU A 475 -1.34 18.45 -8.23
CA LEU A 475 -2.46 18.07 -9.11
C LEU A 475 -2.00 17.36 -10.40
N GLY A 476 -0.70 17.13 -10.58
CA GLY A 476 -0.13 16.46 -11.75
C GLY A 476 0.39 17.41 -12.83
N GLU A 477 0.24 18.73 -12.67
CA GLU A 477 0.71 19.74 -13.63
C GLU A 477 2.09 20.26 -13.24
N ASN A 478 3.13 19.79 -13.91
CA ASN A 478 4.49 20.25 -13.65
C ASN A 478 4.94 21.32 -14.67
N LEU A 479 4.97 22.58 -14.22
CA LEU A 479 5.43 23.72 -15.02
C LEU A 479 6.96 23.84 -15.14
N PHE A 480 7.74 22.92 -14.57
CA PHE A 480 9.19 22.97 -14.57
C PHE A 480 9.84 21.78 -15.27
N PRO A 481 10.94 21.98 -16.03
CA PRO A 481 11.78 23.18 -16.04
C PRO A 481 11.21 24.34 -16.87
N SER A 482 11.40 25.58 -16.40
CA SER A 482 10.93 26.81 -17.05
C SER A 482 11.85 28.00 -16.79
N LYS A 483 11.79 29.01 -17.67
CA LYS A 483 12.45 30.31 -17.44
C LYS A 483 11.59 31.15 -16.54
N ILE A 484 12.15 31.59 -15.41
CA ILE A 484 11.46 32.45 -14.46
C ILE A 484 12.16 33.80 -14.41
N MET A 485 11.37 34.85 -14.54
CA MET A 485 11.80 36.23 -14.35
C MET A 485 11.52 36.65 -12.92
N PHE A 486 12.57 36.77 -12.12
CA PHE A 486 12.50 37.37 -10.79
C PHE A 486 12.72 38.87 -10.89
N SER A 487 11.87 39.66 -10.23
CA SER A 487 12.03 41.11 -10.17
C SER A 487 11.96 41.60 -8.73
N LYS A 488 12.71 42.69 -8.47
CA LYS A 488 12.66 43.42 -7.20
C LYS A 488 12.30 44.87 -7.48
N THR A 489 11.15 45.32 -6.99
CA THR A 489 10.67 46.70 -7.09
C THR A 489 10.54 47.32 -5.70
N GLU A 490 10.09 48.57 -5.62
CA GLU A 490 9.73 49.20 -4.33
C GLU A 490 8.55 48.49 -3.64
N GLU A 491 7.70 47.81 -4.41
CA GLU A 491 6.51 47.10 -3.92
C GLU A 491 6.82 45.68 -3.41
N GLY A 492 8.02 45.15 -3.69
CA GLY A 492 8.45 43.83 -3.19
C GLY A 492 9.17 42.98 -4.23
N TYR A 493 9.04 41.66 -4.08
CA TYR A 493 9.60 40.66 -4.98
C TYR A 493 8.48 40.01 -5.81
N PHE A 494 8.72 39.82 -7.10
CA PHE A 494 7.79 39.16 -8.02
C PHE A 494 8.50 38.08 -8.83
N ALA A 495 7.75 37.10 -9.31
CA ALA A 495 8.24 35.99 -10.12
C ALA A 495 7.23 35.63 -11.21
N ASP A 496 7.66 35.70 -12.47
CA ASP A 496 6.83 35.40 -13.64
C ASP A 496 7.42 34.23 -14.44
N ILE A 497 6.57 33.27 -14.84
CA ILE A 497 6.95 32.22 -15.79
C ILE A 497 6.93 32.82 -17.20
N LEU A 498 8.03 32.67 -17.94
CA LEU A 498 8.23 33.22 -19.29
C LEU A 498 7.81 32.27 -20.42
#